data_AF-A0A3T0JTY6-F1
#
_entry.id   AF-A0A3T0JTY6-F1
#
_cell.length_a   1.000
_cell.length_b   1.000
_cell.length_c   1.000
_cell.angle_alpha   90.00
_cell.angle_beta   90.00
_cell.angle_gamma   90.00
#
_symmetry.space_group_name_H-M   'P 1'
#
loop_
_entity.id
_entity.type
_entity.pdbx_description
1 polymer ?
#
loop_
_entity_poly.entity_id
_entity_poly.type
_entity_poly.pdbx_seq_one_letter_code
_entity_poly.pdbx_strand_id
1 'polypeptide(L)'
;MADQKIEPHRITKPIQLLGAWLVGLILTDSIFLTATLSLDPQSWERGALVIAAIVNVPLFLSALFLLQTKFRPELQEDTYYHEYISKKSATILKIDKNTAQDNRLSELERKIYQITELKLSQNPQENENFETHELDWQNWNVSINCLHPNYKKIKESLNLSGIPIASTIGNRVTKAIPEAWTISLNPIMPVSHKSQLLRTVLPFGFDGIELYYPLPEAGETEDVYIGGYGVGNYSKITPELFKLLESEISDAELSTYCANNNFTL
;
A
#
# COMPACT_ATOMS: atom_id res chain seq x y z
N MET A 1 -0.61 -42.58 12.85
CA MET A 1 -1.08 -41.42 13.64
C MET A 1 -0.28 -40.23 13.13
N ALA A 2 -0.91 -39.35 12.37
CA ALA A 2 -0.23 -38.22 11.76
C ALA A 2 -0.22 -37.06 12.76
N ASP A 3 0.97 -36.64 13.19
CA ASP A 3 1.18 -35.42 13.98
C ASP A 3 0.72 -34.21 13.15
N GLN A 4 -0.53 -33.78 13.36
CA GLN A 4 -1.00 -32.48 12.89
C GLN A 4 -0.39 -31.40 13.79
N LYS A 5 0.82 -30.99 13.43
CA LYS A 5 1.50 -29.83 14.02
C LYS A 5 0.67 -28.59 13.66
N ILE A 6 -0.12 -28.09 14.62
CA ILE A 6 -0.87 -26.85 14.45
C ILE A 6 0.14 -25.71 14.35
N GLU A 7 0.26 -25.10 13.18
CA GLU A 7 1.10 -23.92 12.96
C GLU A 7 0.33 -22.64 13.36
N PRO A 8 0.65 -22.01 14.51
CA PRO A 8 -0.14 -20.91 15.06
C PRO A 8 -0.18 -19.68 14.16
N HIS A 9 0.85 -19.50 13.32
CA HIS A 9 0.99 -18.36 12.41
C HIS A 9 0.01 -18.41 11.22
N ARG A 10 -0.66 -19.54 10.96
CA ARG A 10 -1.66 -19.69 9.87
C ARG A 10 -3.09 -19.44 10.34
N ILE A 11 -3.29 -19.16 11.63
CA ILE A 11 -4.58 -18.80 12.23
C ILE A 11 -4.76 -17.28 12.13
N THR A 12 -4.82 -16.75 10.91
CA THR A 12 -4.93 -15.30 10.65
C THR A 12 -6.35 -14.85 10.40
N LYS A 13 -7.30 -15.79 10.23
CA LYS A 13 -8.70 -15.46 9.98
C LYS A 13 -9.49 -15.49 11.29
N PRO A 14 -10.22 -14.41 11.66
CA PRO A 14 -11.07 -14.37 12.86
C PRO A 14 -12.05 -15.55 12.99
N ILE A 15 -12.44 -16.16 11.86
CA ILE A 15 -13.27 -17.37 11.80
C ILE A 15 -12.58 -18.62 12.37
N GLN A 16 -11.27 -18.77 12.24
CA GLN A 16 -10.54 -19.93 12.73
C GLN A 16 -10.33 -19.87 14.25
N LEU A 17 -10.08 -18.66 14.79
CA LEU A 17 -10.03 -18.43 16.22
C LEU A 17 -11.39 -18.75 16.87
N LEU A 18 -12.49 -18.35 16.23
CA LEU A 18 -13.86 -18.68 16.66
C LEU A 18 -14.08 -20.21 16.76
N GLY A 19 -13.60 -20.96 15.78
CA GLY A 19 -13.70 -22.42 15.76
C GLY A 19 -12.95 -23.07 16.92
N ALA A 20 -11.74 -22.60 17.24
CA ALA A 20 -10.96 -23.10 18.37
C ALA A 20 -11.66 -22.86 19.71
N TRP A 21 -12.23 -21.67 19.90
CA TRP A 21 -12.98 -21.32 21.10
C TRP A 21 -14.28 -22.12 21.25
N LEU A 22 -14.97 -22.42 20.15
CA LEU A 22 -16.17 -23.27 20.16
C LEU A 22 -15.85 -24.71 20.59
N VAL A 23 -14.75 -25.27 20.09
CA VAL A 23 -14.27 -26.60 20.51
C VAL A 23 -13.93 -26.60 22.00
N GLY A 24 -13.29 -25.55 22.50
CA GLY A 24 -13.01 -25.37 23.93
C GLY A 24 -14.27 -25.31 24.80
N LEU A 25 -15.31 -24.61 24.34
CA LEU A 25 -16.61 -24.54 25.02
C LEU A 25 -17.25 -25.93 25.14
N ILE A 26 -17.37 -26.64 24.02
CA ILE A 26 -17.98 -27.98 23.97
C ILE A 26 -17.23 -28.94 24.90
N LEU A 27 -15.89 -28.90 24.88
CA LEU A 27 -15.07 -29.75 25.73
C LEU A 27 -15.29 -29.45 27.22
N THR A 28 -15.33 -28.18 27.59
CA THR A 28 -15.48 -27.74 28.99
C THR A 28 -16.85 -28.12 29.55
N ASP A 29 -17.93 -27.85 28.80
CA ASP A 29 -19.28 -28.20 29.23
C ASP A 29 -19.48 -29.72 29.29
N SER A 30 -18.86 -30.46 28.36
CA SER A 30 -18.85 -31.93 28.40
C SER A 30 -18.18 -32.45 29.65
N ILE A 31 -17.06 -31.85 30.09
CA ILE A 31 -16.37 -32.23 31.33
C ILE A 31 -17.24 -31.92 32.55
N PHE A 32 -17.87 -30.75 32.61
CA PHE A 32 -18.76 -30.40 33.74
C PHE A 32 -19.95 -31.34 33.84
N LEU A 33 -20.63 -31.63 32.72
CA LEU A 33 -21.75 -32.55 32.71
C LEU A 33 -21.31 -33.98 33.02
N THR A 34 -20.18 -34.44 32.50
CA THR A 34 -19.66 -35.79 32.81
C THR A 34 -19.27 -35.89 34.29
N ALA A 35 -18.62 -34.88 34.85
CA ALA A 35 -18.27 -34.84 36.27
C ALA A 35 -19.52 -34.88 37.17
N THR A 36 -20.64 -34.29 36.76
CA THR A 36 -21.90 -34.35 37.53
C THR A 36 -22.47 -35.77 37.64
N LEU A 37 -22.15 -36.66 36.69
CA LEU A 37 -22.59 -38.06 36.73
C LEU A 37 -21.81 -38.88 37.77
N SER A 38 -20.59 -38.45 38.12
CA SER A 38 -19.75 -39.10 39.12
C SER A 38 -19.98 -38.58 40.55
N LEU A 39 -20.80 -37.54 40.71
CA LEU A 39 -21.12 -36.94 41.99
C LEU A 39 -22.47 -37.42 42.53
N ASP A 40 -22.57 -37.46 43.86
CA ASP A 40 -23.80 -37.88 44.53
C ASP A 40 -25.00 -37.00 44.14
N PRO A 41 -26.21 -37.58 43.97
CA PRO A 41 -27.40 -36.86 43.50
C PRO A 41 -27.82 -35.68 44.38
N GLN A 42 -27.41 -35.67 45.64
CA GLN A 42 -27.75 -34.65 46.63
C GLN A 42 -26.61 -33.67 46.94
N SER A 43 -25.46 -33.79 46.24
CA SER A 43 -24.36 -32.84 46.41
C SER A 43 -24.69 -31.51 45.74
N TRP A 44 -24.46 -30.41 46.46
CA TRP A 44 -24.60 -29.05 45.95
C TRP A 44 -23.63 -28.78 44.79
N GLU A 45 -22.49 -29.46 44.75
CA GLU A 45 -21.45 -29.36 43.72
C GLU A 45 -22.00 -29.77 42.36
N ARG A 46 -22.86 -30.79 42.34
CA ARG A 46 -23.55 -31.25 41.13
C ARG A 46 -24.46 -30.16 40.55
N GLY A 47 -25.21 -29.48 41.42
CA GLY A 47 -26.05 -28.35 41.02
C GLY A 47 -25.22 -27.17 40.52
N ALA A 48 -24.11 -26.87 41.20
CA ALA A 48 -23.20 -25.79 40.81
C ALA A 48 -22.58 -26.02 39.42
N LEU A 49 -22.15 -27.25 39.10
CA LEU A 49 -21.57 -27.61 37.80
C LEU A 49 -22.59 -27.51 36.65
N VAL A 50 -23.84 -27.92 36.88
CA VAL A 50 -24.91 -27.80 35.87
C VAL A 50 -25.23 -26.33 35.61
N ILE A 51 -25.34 -25.51 36.66
CA ILE A 51 -25.56 -24.06 36.53
C ILE A 51 -24.38 -23.41 35.80
N ALA A 52 -23.15 -23.81 36.14
CA ALA A 52 -21.95 -23.31 35.48
C ALA A 52 -21.98 -23.60 33.97
N ALA A 53 -22.30 -24.83 33.55
CA ALA A 53 -22.43 -25.18 32.13
C ALA A 53 -23.54 -24.38 31.42
N ILE A 54 -24.69 -24.18 32.07
CA ILE A 54 -25.81 -23.39 31.51
C ILE A 54 -25.41 -21.91 31.33
N VAL A 55 -24.69 -21.32 32.29
CA VAL A 55 -24.27 -19.91 32.25
C VAL A 55 -23.07 -19.70 31.31
N ASN A 56 -22.23 -20.72 31.13
CA ASN A 56 -21.05 -20.66 30.27
C ASN A 56 -21.40 -20.34 28.81
N VAL A 57 -22.47 -20.94 28.28
CA VAL A 57 -22.92 -20.73 26.90
C VAL A 57 -23.31 -19.27 26.60
N PRO A 58 -24.25 -18.63 27.33
CA PRO A 58 -24.61 -17.23 27.09
C PRO A 58 -23.47 -16.27 27.39
N LEU A 59 -22.61 -16.56 28.39
CA LEU A 59 -21.41 -15.75 28.67
C LEU A 59 -20.44 -15.79 27.48
N PHE A 60 -20.21 -16.98 26.92
CA PHE A 60 -19.36 -17.19 25.76
C PHE A 60 -19.90 -16.50 24.51
N LEU A 61 -21.20 -16.65 24.22
CA LEU A 61 -21.84 -15.95 23.10
C LEU A 61 -21.79 -14.43 23.27
N SER A 62 -21.94 -13.91 24.49
CA SER A 62 -21.80 -12.47 24.78
C SER A 62 -20.37 -11.98 24.54
N ALA A 63 -19.36 -12.77 24.96
CA ALA A 63 -17.95 -12.46 24.72
C ALA A 63 -17.62 -12.49 23.23
N LEU A 64 -18.14 -13.49 22.48
CA LEU A 64 -17.99 -13.55 21.03
C LEU A 64 -18.67 -12.38 20.34
N PHE A 65 -19.88 -12.01 20.76
CA PHE A 65 -20.59 -10.86 20.22
C PHE A 65 -19.82 -9.56 20.47
N LEU A 66 -19.29 -9.37 21.68
CA LEU A 66 -18.45 -8.23 22.02
C LEU A 66 -17.17 -8.21 21.17
N LEU A 67 -16.54 -9.36 20.96
CA LEU A 67 -15.34 -9.49 20.13
C LEU A 67 -15.62 -9.20 18.64
N GLN A 68 -16.75 -9.64 18.12
CA GLN A 68 -17.19 -9.38 16.73
C GLN A 68 -17.72 -7.96 16.49
N THR A 69 -18.21 -7.27 17.51
CA THR A 69 -18.81 -5.92 17.36
C THR A 69 -17.86 -4.81 17.79
N LYS A 70 -17.12 -4.99 18.89
CA LYS A 70 -16.24 -3.98 19.49
C LYS A 70 -14.79 -4.15 19.07
N PHE A 71 -14.30 -5.39 19.00
CA PHE A 71 -12.91 -5.70 18.68
C PHE A 71 -12.70 -6.09 17.21
N ARG A 72 -13.73 -6.02 16.36
CA ARG A 72 -13.59 -6.20 14.91
C ARG A 72 -12.60 -5.23 14.24
N PRO A 73 -12.52 -3.94 14.64
CA PRO A 73 -11.47 -3.05 14.15
C PRO A 73 -10.07 -3.45 14.63
N GLU A 74 -9.97 -3.97 15.87
CA GLU A 74 -8.71 -4.37 16.49
C GLU A 74 -8.19 -5.73 15.95
N LEU A 75 -9.06 -6.67 15.61
CA LEU A 75 -8.70 -7.92 14.90
C LEU A 75 -8.43 -7.74 13.40
N GLN A 76 -8.56 -6.51 12.90
CA GLN A 76 -8.09 -6.06 11.60
C GLN A 76 -6.80 -5.22 11.73
N GLU A 77 -6.14 -5.22 12.90
CA GLU A 77 -4.85 -4.54 13.18
C GLU A 77 -3.65 -5.18 12.49
N ASP A 78 -3.66 -5.20 11.15
CA ASP A 78 -2.45 -4.79 10.44
C ASP A 78 -2.60 -3.40 9.80
N THR A 79 -3.82 -2.80 9.82
CA THR A 79 -4.05 -1.46 9.25
C THR A 79 -4.51 -0.41 10.27
N TYR A 80 -5.23 -0.80 11.33
CA TYR A 80 -5.81 0.14 12.30
C TYR A 80 -4.93 0.48 13.52
N TYR A 81 -3.79 -0.20 13.73
CA TYR A 81 -2.85 0.16 14.81
C TYR A 81 -2.26 1.58 14.60
N HIS A 82 -2.19 2.04 13.35
CA HIS A 82 -1.73 3.38 13.01
C HIS A 82 -2.73 4.48 13.39
N GLU A 83 -4.04 4.20 13.33
CA GLU A 83 -5.08 5.19 13.60
C GLU A 83 -5.45 5.29 15.08
N TYR A 84 -5.30 4.22 15.86
CA TYR A 84 -5.62 4.24 17.29
C TYR A 84 -4.54 4.96 18.13
N ILE A 85 -3.26 4.86 17.73
CA ILE A 85 -2.17 5.67 18.32
C ILE A 85 -2.35 7.15 17.98
N SER A 86 -2.82 7.49 16.76
CA SER A 86 -3.04 8.89 16.37
C SER A 86 -4.24 9.52 17.10
N LYS A 87 -5.29 8.74 17.40
CA LYS A 87 -6.51 9.24 18.05
C LYS A 87 -6.41 9.50 19.55
N LYS A 88 -5.43 8.96 20.26
CA LYS A 88 -5.23 9.25 21.72
C LYS A 88 -4.22 10.36 22.02
N SER A 89 -3.67 11.02 21.00
CA SER A 89 -2.83 12.21 21.17
C SER A 89 -3.58 13.48 20.81
N ALA A 90 -4.54 13.87 21.67
CA ALA A 90 -5.19 15.18 21.63
C ALA A 90 -4.28 16.26 22.25
N THR A 91 -3.06 16.39 21.74
CA THR A 91 -2.16 17.53 21.99
C THR A 91 -1.26 17.70 20.80
N ILE A 92 -1.31 18.88 20.21
CA ILE A 92 -0.40 19.32 19.13
C ILE A 92 1.02 19.31 19.70
N LEU A 93 1.79 18.26 19.44
CA LEU A 93 3.21 18.20 19.75
C LEU A 93 4.00 18.46 18.46
N LYS A 94 4.34 19.74 18.26
CA LYS A 94 5.66 20.08 17.73
C LYS A 94 6.70 19.52 18.71
N ILE A 95 7.63 18.71 18.21
CA ILE A 95 9.09 18.70 18.49
C ILE A 95 9.65 17.29 18.25
N ASP A 96 10.53 17.24 17.25
CA ASP A 96 11.92 16.74 17.28
C ASP A 96 12.27 15.40 17.97
N LYS A 97 12.93 14.56 17.16
CA LYS A 97 13.73 13.36 17.44
C LYS A 97 13.05 12.08 17.93
N ASN A 98 13.15 11.08 17.05
CA ASN A 98 14.30 10.18 17.22
C ASN A 98 15.01 9.91 15.89
N THR A 99 16.13 10.61 15.72
CA THR A 99 17.12 10.59 14.65
C THR A 99 17.69 9.19 14.35
N ALA A 100 17.44 8.20 15.22
CA ALA A 100 17.87 6.82 15.00
C ALA A 100 17.02 6.06 13.96
N GLN A 101 15.74 6.42 13.78
CA GLN A 101 14.88 5.80 12.77
C GLN A 101 15.15 6.37 11.39
N ASP A 102 15.29 7.70 11.27
CA ASP A 102 15.74 8.34 10.04
C ASP A 102 17.17 7.94 9.68
N ASN A 103 18.09 7.83 10.64
CA ASN A 103 19.43 7.32 10.36
C ASN A 103 19.36 5.87 9.87
N ARG A 104 18.48 5.02 10.41
CA ARG A 104 18.35 3.64 9.90
C ARG A 104 17.71 3.61 8.51
N LEU A 105 16.71 4.44 8.26
CA LEU A 105 16.04 4.49 6.96
C LEU A 105 16.97 5.07 5.89
N SER A 106 17.64 6.19 6.18
CA SER A 106 18.66 6.77 5.30
C SER A 106 19.93 5.91 5.18
N GLU A 107 20.32 5.16 6.21
CA GLU A 107 21.43 4.20 6.12
C GLU A 107 21.01 2.95 5.32
N LEU A 108 19.73 2.54 5.39
CA LEU A 108 19.19 1.46 4.57
C LEU A 108 19.06 1.91 3.11
N GLU A 109 18.57 3.11 2.85
CA GLU A 109 18.56 3.76 1.53
C GLU A 109 19.99 3.90 0.98
N ARG A 110 20.95 4.33 1.82
CA ARG A 110 22.36 4.42 1.42
C ARG A 110 22.97 3.04 1.16
N LYS A 111 22.61 2.01 1.94
CA LYS A 111 23.04 0.62 1.70
C LYS A 111 22.42 0.06 0.42
N ILE A 112 21.15 0.36 0.15
CA ILE A 112 20.49 0.00 -1.11
C ILE A 112 21.18 0.72 -2.27
N TYR A 113 21.45 2.02 -2.16
CA TYR A 113 22.17 2.80 -3.17
C TYR A 113 23.59 2.27 -3.38
N GLN A 114 24.33 1.94 -2.32
CA GLN A 114 25.66 1.32 -2.41
C GLN A 114 25.61 -0.07 -3.03
N ILE A 115 24.60 -0.89 -2.73
CA ILE A 115 24.43 -2.21 -3.36
C ILE A 115 24.10 -2.05 -4.84
N THR A 116 23.28 -1.06 -5.21
CA THR A 116 22.94 -0.74 -6.59
C THR A 116 24.16 -0.22 -7.35
N GLU A 117 24.92 0.72 -6.78
CA GLU A 117 26.22 1.21 -7.29
C GLU A 117 27.26 0.09 -7.40
N LEU A 118 27.37 -0.80 -6.42
CA LEU A 118 28.29 -1.94 -6.45
C LEU A 118 27.89 -2.97 -7.50
N LYS A 119 26.59 -3.18 -7.72
CA LYS A 119 26.09 -4.01 -8.83
C LYS A 119 26.34 -3.36 -10.19
N LEU A 120 26.24 -2.04 -10.29
CA LEU A 120 26.60 -1.27 -11.50
C LEU A 120 28.12 -1.28 -11.74
N SER A 121 28.92 -1.25 -10.68
CA SER A 121 30.40 -1.23 -10.74
C SER A 121 31.04 -2.60 -11.01
N GLN A 122 30.30 -3.70 -10.92
CA GLN A 122 30.79 -5.05 -11.25
C GLN A 122 30.74 -5.38 -12.75
N ASN A 123 30.38 -4.41 -13.59
CA ASN A 123 30.46 -4.54 -15.04
C ASN A 123 31.27 -3.40 -15.70
N PRO A 124 32.56 -3.20 -15.37
CA PRO A 124 33.38 -2.21 -16.06
C PRO A 124 34.09 -2.86 -17.25
N GLN A 125 33.47 -2.82 -18.42
CA GLN A 125 34.20 -2.69 -19.68
C GLN A 125 33.56 -1.62 -20.55
N GLU A 126 34.16 -0.43 -20.44
CA GLU A 126 34.49 0.54 -21.48
C GLU A 126 33.59 0.63 -22.73
N ASN A 127 33.01 1.81 -22.95
CA ASN A 127 33.51 2.74 -23.97
C ASN A 127 32.91 4.13 -23.79
N GLU A 128 33.77 5.12 -23.54
CA GLU A 128 33.47 6.53 -23.73
C GLU A 128 33.29 6.79 -25.23
N ASN A 129 32.04 6.84 -25.68
CA ASN A 129 31.64 7.57 -26.87
C ASN A 129 30.41 8.39 -26.49
N PHE A 130 30.35 9.62 -26.97
CA PHE A 130 29.21 10.53 -26.86
C PHE A 130 28.01 9.93 -27.61
N GLU A 131 27.37 8.92 -27.04
CA GLU A 131 26.09 8.38 -27.48
C GLU A 131 25.05 8.82 -26.46
N THR A 132 23.94 9.35 -26.95
CA THR A 132 22.75 9.64 -26.16
C THR A 132 22.39 8.38 -25.38
N HIS A 133 22.73 8.31 -24.09
CA HIS A 133 22.36 7.19 -23.23
C HIS A 133 20.83 7.10 -23.23
N GLU A 134 20.28 6.19 -24.04
CA GLU A 134 18.88 5.83 -23.99
C GLU A 134 18.62 5.28 -22.58
N LEU A 135 17.67 5.89 -21.86
CA LEU A 135 17.29 5.44 -20.53
C LEU A 135 16.69 4.02 -20.63
N ASP A 136 17.03 3.15 -19.68
CA ASP A 136 16.51 1.79 -19.64
C ASP A 136 15.13 1.74 -18.97
N TRP A 137 14.09 1.56 -19.79
CA TRP A 137 12.69 1.50 -19.34
C TRP A 137 12.19 0.10 -18.99
N GLN A 138 13.02 -0.95 -19.05
CA GLN A 138 12.57 -2.34 -18.86
C GLN A 138 11.87 -2.62 -17.53
N ASN A 139 12.19 -1.84 -16.49
CA ASN A 139 11.63 -2.00 -15.15
C ASN A 139 10.51 -0.99 -14.83
N TRP A 140 10.08 -0.20 -15.80
CA TRP A 140 9.11 0.89 -15.58
C TRP A 140 7.92 0.73 -16.51
N ASN A 141 6.83 0.20 -15.98
CA ASN A 141 5.61 -0.03 -16.74
C ASN A 141 4.85 1.27 -16.93
N VAL A 142 4.96 1.87 -18.11
CA VAL A 142 4.23 3.11 -18.47
C VAL A 142 2.89 2.77 -19.12
N SER A 143 1.82 3.35 -18.59
CA SER A 143 0.46 3.22 -19.12
C SER A 143 -0.10 4.56 -19.59
N ILE A 144 -0.99 4.50 -20.60
CA ILE A 144 -1.61 5.70 -21.19
C ILE A 144 -3.12 5.53 -21.34
N ASN A 145 -3.87 6.58 -21.00
CA ASN A 145 -5.31 6.59 -21.16
C ASN A 145 -5.73 6.79 -22.62
N CYS A 146 -6.45 5.80 -23.16
CA CYS A 146 -6.94 5.81 -24.54
C CYS A 146 -8.05 6.82 -24.84
N LEU A 147 -8.66 7.38 -23.80
CA LEU A 147 -9.73 8.37 -23.89
C LEU A 147 -9.19 9.81 -23.90
N HIS A 148 -7.89 10.01 -23.68
CA HIS A 148 -7.29 11.35 -23.72
C HIS A 148 -7.46 11.96 -25.13
N PRO A 149 -7.89 13.24 -25.25
CA PRO A 149 -8.13 13.88 -26.57
C PRO A 149 -6.91 13.83 -27.50
N ASN A 150 -5.71 13.97 -26.92
CA ASN A 150 -4.43 13.91 -27.63
C ASN A 150 -3.79 12.51 -27.66
N TYR A 151 -4.51 11.43 -27.34
CA TYR A 151 -3.97 10.06 -27.21
C TYR A 151 -2.99 9.66 -28.32
N LYS A 152 -3.37 9.86 -29.59
CA LYS A 152 -2.51 9.49 -30.73
C LYS A 152 -1.19 10.25 -30.74
N LYS A 153 -1.23 11.56 -30.45
CA LYS A 153 -0.05 12.42 -30.44
C LYS A 153 0.86 12.12 -29.24
N ILE A 154 0.27 11.86 -28.07
CA ILE A 154 1.03 11.45 -26.88
C ILE A 154 1.74 10.13 -27.15
N LYS A 155 1.03 9.14 -27.70
CA LYS A 155 1.60 7.84 -28.07
C LYS A 155 2.76 7.98 -29.05
N GLU A 156 2.61 8.82 -30.08
CA GLU A 156 3.67 9.11 -31.03
C GLU A 156 4.88 9.79 -30.36
N SER A 157 4.65 10.76 -29.49
CA SER A 157 5.69 11.46 -28.73
C SER A 157 6.48 10.54 -27.80
N LEU A 158 5.78 9.63 -27.09
CA LEU A 158 6.40 8.61 -26.24
C LEU A 158 7.29 7.66 -27.06
N ASN A 159 6.77 7.17 -28.18
CA ASN A 159 7.53 6.30 -29.09
C ASN A 159 8.78 7.00 -29.66
N LEU A 160 8.64 8.26 -30.09
CA LEU A 160 9.78 9.06 -30.60
C LEU A 160 10.82 9.36 -29.52
N SER A 161 10.39 9.42 -28.26
CA SER A 161 11.27 9.63 -27.10
C SER A 161 11.86 8.34 -26.55
N GLY A 162 11.60 7.18 -27.17
CA GLY A 162 12.10 5.88 -26.70
C GLY A 162 11.41 5.36 -25.43
N ILE A 163 10.25 5.92 -25.04
CA ILE A 163 9.51 5.49 -23.85
C ILE A 163 8.51 4.39 -24.25
N PRO A 164 8.70 3.14 -23.80
CA PRO A 164 7.81 2.04 -24.15
C PRO A 164 6.46 2.17 -23.42
N ILE A 165 5.39 1.80 -24.09
CA ILE A 165 4.04 1.76 -23.51
C ILE A 165 3.72 0.31 -23.18
N ALA A 166 3.66 0.00 -21.87
CA ALA A 166 3.38 -1.34 -21.37
C ALA A 166 1.89 -1.70 -21.45
N SER A 167 1.01 -0.75 -21.11
CA SER A 167 -0.43 -0.97 -21.12
C SER A 167 -1.22 0.27 -21.56
N THR A 168 -2.51 0.08 -21.82
CA THR A 168 -3.43 1.15 -22.19
C THR A 168 -4.63 1.09 -21.27
N ILE A 169 -4.87 2.19 -20.54
CA ILE A 169 -5.96 2.32 -19.59
C ILE A 169 -7.15 3.08 -20.20
N GLY A 170 -8.28 3.05 -19.51
CA GLY A 170 -9.52 3.69 -19.94
C GLY A 170 -10.44 2.73 -20.71
N ASN A 171 -11.73 2.80 -20.40
CA ASN A 171 -12.71 1.89 -20.95
C ASN A 171 -13.47 2.56 -22.11
N ARG A 172 -13.26 2.06 -23.33
CA ARG A 172 -13.92 2.55 -24.55
C ARG A 172 -15.43 2.30 -24.57
N VAL A 173 -15.92 1.38 -23.74
CA VAL A 173 -17.34 1.04 -23.60
C VAL A 173 -18.04 2.04 -22.69
N THR A 174 -17.51 2.29 -21.49
CA THR A 174 -18.13 3.22 -20.53
C THR A 174 -17.83 4.67 -20.86
N LYS A 175 -16.72 4.96 -21.55
CA LYS A 175 -16.25 6.30 -21.91
C LYS A 175 -16.19 7.26 -20.70
N ALA A 176 -15.98 6.73 -19.51
CA ALA A 176 -15.78 7.55 -18.32
C ALA A 176 -14.50 8.36 -18.50
N ILE A 177 -14.65 9.68 -18.53
CA ILE A 177 -13.55 10.65 -18.63
C ILE A 177 -13.18 11.05 -17.20
N PRO A 178 -11.88 11.11 -16.85
CA PRO A 178 -11.46 11.59 -15.54
C PRO A 178 -11.84 13.08 -15.36
N GLU A 179 -12.01 13.50 -14.10
CA GLU A 179 -12.34 14.89 -13.75
C GLU A 179 -11.17 15.84 -14.07
N ALA A 180 -9.95 15.35 -13.97
CA ALA A 180 -8.72 16.03 -14.35
C ALA A 180 -7.74 15.02 -15.00
N TRP A 181 -6.98 15.47 -15.99
CA TRP A 181 -5.93 14.68 -16.63
C TRP A 181 -4.64 14.79 -15.82
N THR A 182 -4.38 13.82 -14.97
CA THR A 182 -3.16 13.78 -14.14
C THR A 182 -2.14 12.76 -14.65
N ILE A 183 -0.87 12.99 -14.29
CA ILE A 183 0.24 12.07 -14.52
C ILE A 183 0.69 11.53 -13.18
N SER A 184 0.47 10.25 -12.91
CA SER A 184 0.91 9.61 -11.66
C SER A 184 2.26 8.94 -11.90
N LEU A 185 3.25 9.26 -11.07
CA LEU A 185 4.63 8.78 -11.15
C LEU A 185 5.00 7.99 -9.89
N ASN A 186 5.60 6.82 -10.06
CA ASN A 186 6.21 6.07 -8.97
C ASN A 186 7.35 6.90 -8.32
N PRO A 187 7.30 7.20 -7.01
CA PRO A 187 8.33 8.02 -6.35
C PRO A 187 9.73 7.41 -6.38
N ILE A 188 9.86 6.10 -6.49
CA ILE A 188 11.15 5.39 -6.54
C ILE A 188 11.81 5.50 -7.93
N MET A 189 11.03 5.87 -8.95
CA MET A 189 11.56 6.02 -10.31
C MET A 189 12.67 7.07 -10.36
N PRO A 190 13.79 6.83 -11.06
CA PRO A 190 14.87 7.80 -11.15
C PRO A 190 14.41 9.13 -11.74
N VAL A 191 14.94 10.24 -11.24
CA VAL A 191 14.60 11.58 -11.73
C VAL A 191 14.87 11.76 -13.23
N SER A 192 15.85 11.06 -13.80
CA SER A 192 16.11 11.06 -15.24
C SER A 192 14.90 10.54 -16.04
N HIS A 193 14.25 9.48 -15.56
CA HIS A 193 13.06 8.90 -16.20
C HIS A 193 11.85 9.80 -15.97
N LYS A 194 11.65 10.31 -14.74
CA LYS A 194 10.59 11.29 -14.44
C LYS A 194 10.70 12.52 -15.34
N SER A 195 11.88 13.11 -15.44
CA SER A 195 12.12 14.32 -16.24
C SER A 195 11.91 14.08 -17.74
N GLN A 196 12.43 12.98 -18.30
CA GLN A 196 12.21 12.64 -19.70
C GLN A 196 10.72 12.45 -19.98
N LEU A 197 10.01 11.67 -19.16
CA LEU A 197 8.59 11.44 -19.33
C LEU A 197 7.79 12.73 -19.25
N LEU A 198 8.04 13.56 -18.23
CA LEU A 198 7.36 14.84 -18.05
C LEU A 198 7.60 15.78 -19.25
N ARG A 199 8.84 15.91 -19.73
CA ARG A 199 9.16 16.70 -20.94
C ARG A 199 8.37 16.20 -22.16
N THR A 200 8.21 14.89 -22.30
CA THR A 200 7.50 14.29 -23.43
C THR A 200 5.99 14.50 -23.37
N VAL A 201 5.37 14.48 -22.18
CA VAL A 201 3.90 14.45 -22.05
C VAL A 201 3.27 15.80 -21.67
N LEU A 202 3.97 16.66 -20.92
CA LEU A 202 3.43 17.95 -20.47
C LEU A 202 2.93 18.88 -21.60
N PRO A 203 3.52 18.89 -22.82
CA PRO A 203 3.01 19.70 -23.93
C PRO A 203 1.56 19.38 -24.37
N PHE A 204 0.99 18.27 -23.91
CA PHE A 204 -0.35 17.82 -24.31
C PHE A 204 -1.50 18.29 -23.40
N GLY A 205 -1.20 19.12 -22.40
CA GLY A 205 -2.21 19.82 -21.58
C GLY A 205 -2.76 19.00 -20.43
N PHE A 206 -1.88 18.39 -19.62
CA PHE A 206 -2.27 17.75 -18.37
C PHE A 206 -2.53 18.80 -17.28
N ASP A 207 -3.39 18.47 -16.32
CA ASP A 207 -3.80 19.34 -15.22
C ASP A 207 -2.82 19.26 -14.03
N GLY A 208 -2.21 18.09 -13.82
CA GLY A 208 -1.32 17.90 -12.68
C GLY A 208 -0.45 16.65 -12.69
N ILE A 209 0.41 16.58 -11.68
CA ILE A 209 1.32 15.46 -11.42
C ILE A 209 1.05 14.92 -10.02
N GLU A 210 1.02 13.61 -9.89
CA GLU A 210 0.84 12.91 -8.63
C GLU A 210 2.03 11.99 -8.39
N LEU A 211 2.50 11.94 -7.15
CA LEU A 211 3.49 10.96 -6.70
C LEU A 211 2.72 9.81 -6.05
N TYR A 212 2.68 8.66 -6.71
CA TYR A 212 1.80 7.55 -6.35
C TYR A 212 2.55 6.23 -6.34
N TYR A 213 2.39 5.47 -5.24
CA TYR A 213 2.89 4.10 -5.15
C TYR A 213 1.81 3.15 -5.66
N PRO A 214 2.08 2.37 -6.72
CA PRO A 214 1.15 1.34 -7.18
C PRO A 214 0.81 0.37 -6.05
N LEU A 215 -0.44 -0.05 -5.97
CA LEU A 215 -0.96 -1.00 -4.98
C LEU A 215 -1.11 -2.40 -5.61
N PRO A 216 -0.15 -3.32 -5.44
CA PRO A 216 -0.21 -4.65 -6.05
C PRO A 216 -1.46 -5.44 -5.63
N GLU A 217 -1.97 -5.20 -4.41
CA GLU A 217 -3.17 -5.84 -3.88
C GLU A 217 -4.44 -5.44 -4.65
N ALA A 218 -4.43 -4.25 -5.28
CA ALA A 218 -5.51 -3.77 -6.14
C ALA A 218 -5.35 -4.24 -7.60
N GLY A 219 -4.31 -5.01 -7.91
CA GLY A 219 -3.98 -5.43 -9.27
C GLY A 219 -3.32 -4.34 -10.10
N GLU A 220 -2.81 -3.29 -9.47
CA GLU A 220 -2.01 -2.25 -10.13
C GLU A 220 -0.62 -2.79 -10.40
N THR A 221 -0.20 -2.77 -11.67
CA THR A 221 1.08 -3.33 -12.12
C THR A 221 1.95 -2.32 -12.84
N GLU A 222 1.44 -1.09 -12.97
CA GLU A 222 2.08 -0.02 -13.71
C GLU A 222 2.71 1.00 -12.77
N ASP A 223 3.92 1.44 -13.12
CA ASP A 223 4.68 2.41 -12.35
C ASP A 223 4.32 3.85 -12.72
N VAL A 224 3.77 4.04 -13.92
CA VAL A 224 3.39 5.35 -14.43
C VAL A 224 2.01 5.28 -15.07
N TYR A 225 1.15 6.22 -14.69
CA TYR A 225 -0.18 6.40 -15.26
C TYR A 225 -0.29 7.77 -15.95
N ILE A 226 -0.41 7.76 -17.27
CA ILE A 226 -0.62 8.98 -18.06
C ILE A 226 -2.12 9.16 -18.31
N GLY A 227 -2.74 10.13 -17.65
CA GLY A 227 -4.18 10.39 -17.69
C GLY A 227 -4.96 9.49 -16.74
N GLY A 228 -4.47 9.35 -15.51
CA GLY A 228 -5.09 8.55 -14.45
C GLY A 228 -6.45 9.08 -14.01
N TYR A 229 -7.17 8.27 -13.23
CA TYR A 229 -8.48 8.61 -12.65
C TYR A 229 -8.39 9.05 -11.17
N GLY A 230 -7.18 9.31 -10.65
CA GLY A 230 -6.96 9.68 -9.25
C GLY A 230 -7.62 11.01 -8.90
N VAL A 231 -8.61 10.98 -8.00
CA VAL A 231 -9.46 12.14 -7.66
C VAL A 231 -9.00 12.84 -6.36
N GLY A 232 -7.84 12.47 -5.81
CA GLY A 232 -7.50 12.78 -4.41
C GLY A 232 -6.66 14.03 -4.19
N ASN A 233 -5.46 14.09 -4.77
CA ASN A 233 -4.51 15.19 -4.60
C ASN A 233 -3.51 15.17 -5.75
N TYR A 234 -3.31 16.28 -6.43
CA TYR A 234 -2.26 16.40 -7.44
C TYR A 234 -1.56 17.75 -7.37
N SER A 235 -0.30 17.77 -7.79
CA SER A 235 0.48 19.00 -7.92
C SER A 235 0.09 19.67 -9.23
N LYS A 236 -0.38 20.92 -9.18
CA LYS A 236 -0.73 21.66 -10.41
C LYS A 236 0.49 21.82 -11.29
N ILE A 237 0.30 21.76 -12.61
CA ILE A 237 1.34 22.11 -13.57
C ILE A 237 1.39 23.63 -13.69
N THR A 238 2.54 24.22 -13.35
CA THR A 238 2.79 25.67 -13.42
C THR A 238 3.98 25.96 -14.35
N PRO A 239 4.16 27.22 -14.80
CA PRO A 239 5.33 27.60 -15.61
C PRO A 239 6.68 27.31 -14.94
N GLU A 240 6.70 27.25 -13.60
CA GLU A 240 7.90 26.91 -12.83
C GLU A 240 8.38 25.49 -13.13
N LEU A 241 7.45 24.53 -13.31
CA LEU A 241 7.81 23.16 -13.66
C LEU A 241 8.49 23.07 -15.03
N PHE A 242 7.98 23.81 -16.02
CA PHE A 242 8.59 23.81 -17.35
C PHE A 242 10.02 24.34 -17.29
N LYS A 243 10.24 25.41 -16.52
CA LYS A 243 11.57 25.96 -16.29
C LYS A 243 12.48 24.99 -15.53
N LEU A 244 11.94 24.31 -14.52
CA LEU A 244 12.67 23.28 -13.76
C LEU A 244 13.16 22.18 -14.72
N LEU A 245 12.27 21.73 -15.60
CA LEU A 245 12.56 20.71 -16.61
C LEU A 245 13.46 21.20 -17.75
N GLU A 246 13.88 22.46 -17.84
CA GLU A 246 14.88 22.87 -18.86
C GLU A 246 16.30 22.41 -18.50
N SER A 247 16.59 22.27 -17.20
CA SER A 247 17.86 21.75 -16.68
C SER A 247 17.75 20.29 -16.22
N GLU A 248 18.89 19.66 -15.92
CA GLU A 248 18.88 18.43 -15.12
C GLU A 248 18.33 18.75 -13.73
N ILE A 249 17.35 17.96 -13.29
CA ILE A 249 16.65 18.15 -12.01
C ILE A 249 17.00 17.01 -11.06
N SER A 250 17.02 17.31 -9.78
CA SER A 250 17.16 16.32 -8.70
C SER A 250 15.79 15.84 -8.19
N ASP A 251 15.76 14.65 -7.59
CA ASP A 251 14.55 14.14 -6.93
C ASP A 251 14.04 15.07 -5.82
N ALA A 252 14.95 15.76 -5.13
CA ALA A 252 14.61 16.73 -4.09
C ALA A 252 13.88 17.96 -4.66
N GLU A 253 14.32 18.47 -5.80
CA GLU A 253 13.70 19.61 -6.47
C GLU A 253 12.30 19.26 -6.99
N LEU A 254 12.13 18.10 -7.62
CA LEU A 254 10.84 17.64 -8.10
C LEU A 254 9.86 17.38 -6.94
N SER A 255 10.34 16.76 -5.86
CA SER A 255 9.51 16.52 -4.66
C SER A 255 9.11 17.83 -3.99
N THR A 256 10.02 18.81 -3.92
CA THR A 256 9.75 20.15 -3.38
C THR A 256 8.72 20.88 -4.24
N TYR A 257 8.84 20.80 -5.57
CA TYR A 257 7.85 21.34 -6.49
C TYR A 257 6.46 20.76 -6.22
N CYS A 258 6.36 19.42 -6.12
CA CYS A 258 5.10 18.73 -5.86
C CYS A 258 4.48 19.13 -4.51
N ALA A 259 5.29 19.22 -3.45
CA ALA A 259 4.84 19.62 -2.13
C ALA A 259 4.28 21.07 -2.12
N ASN A 260 4.95 22.00 -2.82
CA ASN A 260 4.55 23.41 -2.84
C ASN A 260 3.33 23.69 -3.72
N ASN A 261 3.08 22.85 -4.73
CA ASN A 261 2.02 23.05 -5.71
C ASN A 261 0.84 22.09 -5.52
N ASN A 262 0.76 21.43 -4.36
CA ASN A 262 -0.27 20.44 -4.08
C ASN A 262 -1.67 21.08 -4.10
N PHE A 263 -2.58 20.44 -4.80
CA PHE A 263 -3.97 20.84 -4.94
C PHE A 263 -4.88 19.68 -4.57
N THR A 264 -5.80 19.99 -3.66
CA THR A 264 -6.87 19.09 -3.23
C THR A 264 -8.17 19.58 -3.87
N LEU A 265 -8.86 18.68 -4.58
CA LEU A 265 -10.19 18.94 -5.16
C LEU A 265 -11.27 19.00 -4.08
#